data_AF-A0A949PCC6-F1
#
_entry.id   AF-A0A949PCC6-F1
#
_cell.length_a   1.000
_cell.length_b   1.000
_cell.length_c   1.000
_cell.angle_alpha   90.00
_cell.angle_beta   90.00
_cell.angle_gamma   90.00
#
_symmetry.space_group_name_H-M   'P 1'
#
loop_
_entity.id
_entity.type
_entity.pdbx_description
1 polymer ?
#
loop_
_entity_poly.entity_id
_entity_poly.type
_entity_poly.pdbx_seq_one_letter_code
_entity_poly.pdbx_strand_id
1 'polypeptide(L)'
;MQTVLLYLTFLFSGIIIQAQNTVEVNITDFDSNDGTVYISIYDSEENFLEKGFVSKKSDVVNQEASFTFTELVDGVYAVSCFHDEDDNGKMNMIMGMIPSEDYGTSNNAPARFGPPKWKDAKFEVKGGEIVKLDIKL
;
A
#
# COMPACT_ATOMS: atom_id res chain seq x y z
N MET A 1 0.37 -48.06 -42.17
CA MET A 1 1.21 -46.96 -41.66
C MET A 1 0.34 -45.73 -41.50
N GLN A 2 -0.29 -45.57 -40.33
CA GLN A 2 -1.17 -44.43 -40.00
C GLN A 2 -0.83 -43.99 -38.57
N THR A 3 0.44 -43.67 -38.37
CA THR A 3 1.03 -43.29 -37.08
C THR A 3 1.82 -42.00 -37.25
N VAL A 4 1.21 -40.97 -37.86
CA VAL A 4 1.78 -39.61 -37.86
C VAL A 4 0.63 -38.61 -37.93
N LEU A 5 -0.10 -38.43 -36.84
CA LEU A 5 -0.87 -37.20 -36.64
C LEU A 5 -1.09 -36.92 -35.15
N LEU A 6 -0.05 -37.16 -34.34
CA LEU A 6 0.03 -36.59 -32.99
C LEU A 6 0.53 -35.15 -33.15
N TYR A 7 -0.34 -34.25 -33.61
CA TYR A 7 -0.06 -32.81 -33.55
C TYR A 7 -0.11 -32.37 -32.10
N LEU A 8 1.08 -32.42 -31.53
CA LEU A 8 1.63 -31.68 -30.42
C LEU A 8 1.21 -30.20 -30.44
N THR A 9 -0.03 -29.89 -30.07
CA THR A 9 -0.38 -28.55 -29.55
C THR A 9 0.00 -28.54 -28.08
N PHE A 10 1.31 -28.50 -27.82
CA PHE A 10 1.82 -28.13 -26.51
C PHE A 10 1.53 -26.63 -26.37
N LEU A 11 0.37 -26.32 -25.76
CA LEU A 11 0.05 -24.98 -25.28
C LEU A 11 1.15 -24.60 -24.30
N PHE A 12 2.17 -23.91 -24.80
CA PHE A 12 3.15 -23.19 -23.99
C PHE A 12 2.41 -22.01 -23.36
N SER A 13 1.57 -22.27 -22.35
CA SER A 13 1.24 -21.24 -21.37
C SER A 13 2.52 -21.03 -20.56
N GLY A 14 3.37 -20.12 -21.03
CA GLY A 14 4.46 -19.63 -20.22
C GLY A 14 3.84 -19.03 -18.96
N ILE A 15 3.96 -19.75 -17.84
CA ILE A 15 3.73 -19.15 -16.52
C ILE A 15 4.87 -18.16 -16.36
N ILE A 16 4.60 -16.87 -16.60
CA ILE A 16 5.52 -15.82 -16.21
C ILE A 16 5.50 -15.85 -14.69
N ILE A 17 6.49 -16.52 -14.10
CA ILE A 17 6.76 -16.42 -12.67
C ILE A 17 7.36 -15.02 -12.49
N GLN A 18 6.50 -14.02 -12.31
CA GLN A 18 6.98 -12.74 -11.80
C GLN A 18 7.46 -12.97 -10.37
N ALA A 19 8.65 -12.45 -10.07
CA ALA A 19 9.12 -12.39 -8.70
C ALA A 19 8.11 -11.54 -7.91
N GLN A 20 7.58 -12.11 -6.82
CA GLN A 20 6.61 -11.46 -5.99
C GLN A 20 7.33 -10.62 -4.94
N ASN A 21 7.24 -9.30 -5.08
CA ASN A 21 7.83 -8.35 -4.14
C ASN A 21 6.98 -8.28 -2.85
N THR A 22 7.62 -7.87 -1.77
CA THR A 22 6.98 -7.64 -0.47
C THR A 22 7.25 -6.22 -0.02
N VAL A 23 6.22 -5.55 0.51
CA VAL A 23 6.34 -4.25 1.19
C VAL A 23 5.94 -4.43 2.65
N GLU A 24 6.88 -4.26 3.55
CA GLU A 24 6.67 -4.21 5.00
C GLU A 24 6.59 -2.74 5.41
N VAL A 25 5.50 -2.35 6.08
CA VAL A 25 5.28 -0.97 6.56
C VAL A 25 5.17 -1.01 8.07
N ASN A 26 6.02 -0.24 8.74
CA ASN A 26 5.89 0.09 10.15
C ASN A 26 5.41 1.53 10.26
N ILE A 27 4.37 1.76 11.06
CA ILE A 27 3.81 3.08 11.34
C ILE A 27 4.04 3.35 12.81
N THR A 28 4.58 4.53 13.14
CA THR A 28 4.94 4.91 14.51
C THR A 28 4.41 6.30 14.83
N ASP A 29 4.53 6.69 16.10
CA ASP A 29 4.21 8.02 16.61
C ASP A 29 2.70 8.32 16.59
N PHE A 30 1.84 7.31 16.79
CA PHE A 30 0.40 7.51 17.01
C PHE A 30 0.15 8.25 18.33
N ASP A 31 -0.77 9.23 18.34
CA ASP A 31 -1.13 9.96 19.55
C ASP A 31 -1.87 9.10 20.60
N SER A 32 -2.52 8.00 20.18
CA SER A 32 -3.20 7.05 21.07
C SER A 32 -3.16 5.60 20.55
N ASN A 33 -3.55 4.64 21.39
CA ASN A 33 -3.75 3.24 20.98
C ASN A 33 -5.22 2.93 20.65
N ASP A 34 -6.09 3.93 20.68
CA ASP A 34 -7.52 3.74 20.53
C ASP A 34 -7.87 3.59 19.05
N GLY A 35 -8.89 2.80 18.74
CA GLY A 35 -9.38 2.65 17.38
C GLY A 35 -8.47 1.88 16.42
N THR A 36 -8.61 2.18 15.14
CA THR A 36 -8.08 1.37 14.04
C THR A 36 -7.22 2.21 13.09
N VAL A 37 -6.06 1.69 12.66
CA VAL A 37 -5.33 2.27 11.52
C VAL A 37 -5.76 1.61 10.21
N TYR A 38 -6.06 2.43 9.22
CA TYR A 38 -6.28 2.01 7.84
C TYR A 38 -5.05 2.34 7.01
N ILE A 39 -4.66 1.42 6.14
CA ILE A 39 -3.53 1.59 5.23
C ILE A 39 -3.94 1.15 3.83
N SER A 40 -3.47 1.89 2.82
CA SER A 40 -3.65 1.55 1.41
C SER A 40 -2.33 1.65 0.67
N ILE A 41 -2.05 0.66 -0.19
CA ILE A 41 -1.02 0.76 -1.22
C ILE A 41 -1.67 1.15 -2.55
N TYR A 42 -1.00 1.97 -3.34
CA TYR A 42 -1.48 2.53 -4.61
C TYR A 42 -0.48 2.19 -5.71
N ASP A 43 -0.97 1.86 -6.90
CA ASP A 43 -0.19 1.43 -8.07
C ASP A 43 -0.14 2.49 -9.19
N SER A 44 -0.82 3.63 -9.01
CA SER A 44 -0.86 4.71 -10.00
C SER A 44 -1.02 6.08 -9.34
N GLU A 45 -0.54 7.11 -10.06
CA GLU A 45 -0.69 8.51 -9.67
C GLU A 45 -2.16 8.95 -9.69
N GLU A 46 -2.94 8.48 -10.67
CA GLU A 46 -4.35 8.81 -10.83
C GLU A 46 -5.20 8.36 -9.64
N ASN A 47 -4.89 7.18 -9.08
CA ASN A 47 -5.65 6.63 -7.96
C ASN A 47 -5.14 7.08 -6.59
N PHE A 48 -3.99 7.76 -6.53
CA PHE A 48 -3.32 8.08 -5.27
C PHE A 48 -4.22 8.94 -4.37
N LEU A 49 -4.47 8.46 -3.14
CA LEU A 49 -5.39 9.04 -2.16
C LEU A 49 -6.88 9.02 -2.56
N GLU A 50 -7.24 8.46 -3.71
CA GLU A 50 -8.63 8.30 -4.15
C GLU A 50 -9.10 6.85 -4.01
N LYS A 51 -8.33 5.89 -4.55
CA LYS A 51 -8.70 4.47 -4.58
C LYS A 51 -7.49 3.57 -4.37
N GLY A 52 -7.39 2.96 -3.19
CA GLY A 52 -6.33 2.00 -2.90
C GLY A 52 -6.35 0.81 -3.85
N PHE A 53 -5.18 0.37 -4.28
CA PHE A 53 -5.00 -0.88 -5.02
C PHE A 53 -5.29 -2.07 -4.09
N VAL A 54 -4.70 -2.05 -2.90
CA VAL A 54 -5.00 -2.97 -1.79
C VAL A 54 -5.05 -2.18 -0.50
N SER A 55 -6.07 -2.43 0.33
CA SER A 55 -6.23 -1.81 1.64
C SER A 55 -6.24 -2.86 2.75
N LYS A 56 -5.67 -2.50 3.90
CA LYS A 56 -5.67 -3.31 5.12
C LYS A 56 -6.01 -2.42 6.32
N LYS A 57 -6.26 -3.05 7.45
CA LYS A 57 -6.44 -2.36 8.73
C LYS A 57 -5.93 -3.20 9.90
N SER A 58 -5.56 -2.54 10.98
CA SER A 58 -5.08 -3.16 12.22
C SER A 58 -5.40 -2.25 13.39
N ASP A 59 -5.51 -2.82 14.58
CA ASP A 59 -5.50 -2.06 15.82
C ASP A 59 -4.11 -1.44 16.04
N VAL A 60 -4.06 -0.34 16.79
CA VAL A 60 -2.81 0.32 17.22
C VAL A 60 -2.34 -0.30 18.53
N VAL A 61 -1.06 -0.70 18.59
CA VAL A 61 -0.47 -1.33 19.79
C VAL A 61 0.87 -0.68 20.11
N ASN A 62 1.00 -0.15 21.32
CA ASN A 62 2.20 0.58 21.77
C ASN A 62 2.56 1.79 20.88
N GLN A 63 1.56 2.53 20.40
CA GLN A 63 1.70 3.66 19.48
C GLN A 63 2.38 3.26 18.16
N GLU A 64 2.18 2.00 17.74
CA GLU A 64 2.74 1.44 16.51
C GLU A 64 1.72 0.52 15.81
N ALA A 65 1.90 0.36 14.51
CA ALA A 65 1.18 -0.62 13.71
C ALA A 65 2.04 -1.14 12.55
N SER A 66 1.95 -2.44 12.27
CA SER A 66 2.75 -3.10 11.24
C SER A 66 1.87 -3.78 10.19
N PHE A 67 2.27 -3.63 8.92
CA PHE A 67 1.57 -4.18 7.77
C PHE A 67 2.53 -4.84 6.79
N THR A 68 2.06 -5.88 6.11
CA THR A 68 2.82 -6.56 5.05
C THR A 68 1.96 -6.70 3.81
N PHE A 69 2.41 -6.18 2.67
CA PHE A 69 1.82 -6.42 1.36
C PHE A 69 2.70 -7.41 0.60
N THR A 70 2.15 -8.54 0.21
CA THR A 70 2.85 -9.60 -0.52
C THR A 70 2.33 -9.68 -1.95
N GLU A 71 3.03 -10.45 -2.79
CA GLU A 71 2.60 -10.72 -4.17
C GLU A 71 2.55 -9.46 -5.06
N LEU A 72 3.35 -8.44 -4.74
CA LEU A 72 3.43 -7.23 -5.55
C LEU A 72 4.27 -7.48 -6.80
N VAL A 73 3.73 -7.13 -7.96
CA VAL A 73 4.47 -7.18 -9.22
C VAL A 73 5.52 -6.07 -9.27
N ASP A 74 6.51 -6.21 -10.13
CA ASP A 74 7.46 -5.12 -10.37
C ASP A 74 6.72 -3.85 -10.82
N GLY A 75 7.00 -2.73 -10.18
CA GLY A 75 6.23 -1.51 -10.40
C GLY A 75 6.58 -0.37 -9.46
N VAL A 76 5.83 0.72 -9.61
CA VAL A 76 5.96 1.93 -8.78
C VAL A 76 4.72 2.03 -7.92
N TYR A 77 4.93 2.15 -6.61
CA TYR A 77 3.87 2.16 -5.62
C TYR A 77 3.99 3.36 -4.69
N ALA A 78 2.89 3.71 -4.02
CA ALA A 78 2.90 4.58 -2.86
C ALA A 78 2.02 3.99 -1.76
N VAL A 79 2.26 4.36 -0.51
CA VAL A 79 1.44 3.96 0.64
C VAL A 79 0.85 5.20 1.29
N SER A 80 -0.39 5.13 1.74
CA SER A 80 -0.97 6.07 2.70
C SER A 80 -1.62 5.32 3.85
N CYS A 81 -1.67 5.96 5.02
CA CYS A 81 -2.39 5.50 6.18
C CYS A 81 -3.12 6.65 6.88
N PHE A 82 -4.16 6.32 7.62
CA PHE A 82 -4.81 7.22 8.57
C PHE A 82 -5.28 6.45 9.80
N HIS A 83 -5.29 7.14 10.94
CA HIS A 83 -5.78 6.65 12.22
C HIS A 83 -7.27 7.03 12.37
N ASP A 84 -8.14 6.04 12.55
CA ASP A 84 -9.57 6.19 12.84
C ASP A 84 -9.75 5.97 14.34
N GLU A 85 -9.57 7.03 15.12
CA GLU A 85 -9.52 6.97 16.59
C GLU A 85 -10.92 6.71 17.18
N ASP A 86 -11.98 7.16 16.49
CA ASP A 86 -13.37 6.97 16.92
C ASP A 86 -14.07 5.75 16.30
N ASP A 87 -13.32 4.91 15.55
CA ASP A 87 -13.78 3.66 14.93
C ASP A 87 -15.03 3.82 14.02
N ASN A 88 -15.18 4.98 13.38
CA ASN A 88 -16.35 5.26 12.55
C ASN A 88 -16.19 4.76 11.09
N GLY A 89 -15.02 4.23 10.76
CA GLY A 89 -14.65 3.66 9.47
C GLY A 89 -14.31 4.70 8.41
N LYS A 90 -14.08 5.97 8.79
CA LYS A 90 -13.81 7.07 7.88
C LYS A 90 -12.78 8.01 8.48
N MET A 91 -11.94 8.58 7.62
CA MET A 91 -11.04 9.65 8.03
C MET A 91 -11.84 10.89 8.41
N ASN A 92 -11.71 11.33 9.66
CA ASN A 92 -12.39 12.52 10.13
C ASN A 92 -11.77 13.79 9.52
N MET A 93 -12.61 14.77 9.20
CA MET A 93 -12.21 15.97 8.45
C MET A 93 -12.75 17.25 9.08
N ILE A 94 -11.86 18.19 9.42
CA ILE A 94 -12.21 19.55 9.82
C ILE A 94 -12.79 20.30 8.62
N MET A 95 -14.02 20.79 8.76
CA MET A 95 -14.77 21.48 7.70
C MET A 95 -14.83 20.69 6.36
N GLY A 96 -14.65 19.38 6.41
CA GLY A 96 -14.59 18.51 5.22
C GLY A 96 -13.35 18.67 4.35
N MET A 97 -12.28 19.35 4.81
CA MET A 97 -11.10 19.66 3.99
C MET A 97 -9.77 19.19 4.57
N ILE A 98 -9.61 19.20 5.89
CA ILE A 98 -8.33 18.90 6.56
C ILE A 98 -8.54 17.68 7.44
N PRO A 99 -7.73 16.61 7.33
CA PRO A 99 -7.81 15.48 8.25
C PRO A 99 -7.69 15.97 9.70
N SER A 100 -8.61 15.54 10.57
CA SER A 100 -8.54 15.85 12.01
C SER A 100 -7.78 14.82 12.81
N GLU A 101 -7.54 13.66 12.22
CA GLU A 101 -6.78 12.54 12.81
C GLU A 101 -5.46 12.34 12.08
N ASP A 102 -4.56 11.61 12.72
CA ASP A 102 -3.22 11.34 12.21
C ASP A 102 -3.26 10.60 10.87
N TYR A 103 -2.39 11.03 9.95
CA TYR A 103 -2.26 10.41 8.64
C TYR A 103 -0.83 10.52 8.13
N GLY A 104 -0.41 9.52 7.36
CA GLY A 104 0.95 9.39 6.88
C GLY A 104 1.02 8.82 5.46
N THR A 105 2.16 9.02 4.81
CA THR A 105 2.44 8.41 3.50
C THR A 105 3.86 7.89 3.44
N SER A 106 4.12 6.96 2.50
CA SER A 106 5.47 6.49 2.22
C SER A 106 6.42 7.65 1.93
N ASN A 107 7.71 7.43 2.22
CA ASN A 107 8.77 8.43 2.22
C ASN A 107 8.54 9.62 3.16
N ASN A 108 7.55 9.54 4.07
CA ASN A 108 7.14 10.67 4.92
C ASN A 108 6.87 11.93 4.07
N ALA A 109 6.18 11.75 2.95
CA ALA A 109 5.96 12.82 1.99
C ALA A 109 5.16 13.98 2.63
N PRO A 110 5.62 15.24 2.49
CA PRO A 110 5.09 16.35 3.27
C PRO A 110 3.71 16.82 2.77
N ALA A 111 2.78 17.06 3.71
CA ALA A 111 1.44 17.60 3.45
C ALA A 111 1.34 19.14 3.68
N ARG A 112 2.40 19.90 3.35
CA ARG A 112 2.52 21.33 3.73
C ARG A 112 1.56 22.28 3.01
N PHE A 113 1.14 21.95 1.79
CA PHE A 113 0.32 22.81 0.93
C PHE A 113 -0.76 21.99 0.23
N GLY A 114 -1.51 21.21 1.01
CA GLY A 114 -2.49 20.24 0.54
C GLY A 114 -2.00 18.80 0.74
N PRO A 115 -2.71 17.82 0.14
CA PRO A 115 -2.37 16.41 0.32
C PRO A 115 -0.94 16.11 -0.19
N PRO A 116 -0.29 15.07 0.36
CA PRO A 116 0.97 14.57 -0.17
C PRO A 116 0.88 14.30 -1.67
N LYS A 117 1.98 14.53 -2.38
CA LYS A 117 2.04 14.31 -3.83
C LYS A 117 2.59 12.92 -4.14
N TRP A 118 1.99 12.25 -5.12
CA TRP A 118 2.49 10.95 -5.63
C TRP A 118 3.98 10.95 -5.90
N LYS A 119 4.50 12.00 -6.57
CA LYS A 119 5.93 12.11 -6.87
C LYS A 119 6.86 12.06 -5.65
N ASP A 120 6.36 12.47 -4.49
CA ASP A 120 7.12 12.54 -3.24
C ASP A 120 6.92 11.26 -2.41
N ALA A 121 5.74 10.62 -2.52
CA ALA A 121 5.42 9.39 -1.80
C ALA A 121 5.86 8.10 -2.50
N LYS A 122 6.03 8.11 -3.83
CA LYS A 122 6.26 6.88 -4.60
C LYS A 122 7.63 6.23 -4.35
N PHE A 123 7.68 4.92 -4.49
CA PHE A 123 8.87 4.08 -4.48
C PHE A 123 8.75 2.96 -5.52
N GLU A 124 9.87 2.40 -5.97
CA GLU A 124 9.91 1.29 -6.91
C GLU A 124 10.08 -0.03 -6.14
N VAL A 125 9.43 -1.09 -6.61
CA VAL A 125 9.69 -2.47 -6.17
C VAL A 125 10.06 -3.31 -7.39
N LYS A 126 11.09 -4.15 -7.26
CA LYS A 126 11.62 -4.93 -8.36
C LYS A 126 12.34 -6.18 -7.93
N GLY A 127 12.12 -7.26 -8.68
CA GLY A 127 12.99 -8.44 -8.62
C GLY A 127 12.81 -9.32 -7.39
N GLY A 128 11.62 -9.31 -6.78
CA GLY A 128 11.29 -10.11 -5.61
C GLY A 128 11.90 -9.56 -4.32
N GLU A 129 12.10 -8.24 -4.25
CA GLU A 129 12.68 -7.60 -3.08
C GLU A 129 11.69 -7.47 -1.92
N ILE A 130 12.24 -7.23 -0.72
CA ILE A 130 11.49 -6.83 0.46
C ILE A 130 11.81 -5.36 0.73
N VAL A 131 10.87 -4.48 0.42
CA VAL A 131 10.96 -3.06 0.76
C VAL A 131 10.41 -2.86 2.17
N LYS A 132 11.19 -2.22 3.04
CA LYS A 132 10.78 -1.83 4.39
C LYS A 132 10.56 -0.32 4.43
N LEU A 133 9.39 0.09 4.92
CA LEU A 133 9.00 1.49 5.03
C LEU A 133 8.68 1.81 6.50
N ASP A 134 9.24 2.92 6.98
CA ASP A 134 8.87 3.52 8.26
C ASP A 134 8.10 4.83 7.99
N ILE A 135 6.84 4.87 8.42
CA ILE A 135 5.97 6.03 8.32
C ILE A 135 5.78 6.61 9.72
N LYS A 136 6.08 7.89 9.84
CA LYS A 136 5.87 8.68 11.06
C LYS A 136 4.65 9.56 10.84
N LEU A 137 3.71 9.49 11.78
CA LEU A 137 2.51 10.32 11.79
C LEU A 137 2.84 11.75 12.26
#